data_AF-A0A918SIK8-F1
#
_entry.id   AF-A0A918SIK8-F1
#
_cell.length_a   1.000
_cell.length_b   1.000
_cell.length_c   1.000
_cell.angle_alpha   90.00
_cell.angle_beta   90.00
_cell.angle_gamma   90.00
#
_symmetry.space_group_name_H-M   'P 1'
#
loop_
_entity.id
_entity.type
_entity.pdbx_description
1 polymer ?
#
loop_
_entity_poly.entity_id
_entity_poly.type
_entity_poly.pdbx_seq_one_letter_code
_entity_poly.pdbx_strand_id
1 'polypeptide(L)'
;MKKILYTMLLSVILLSCSDDDDVEVNPLVGSWELMAVDNEAVYDAPEDEEIVITFKEREYIGETSVNEFGGDYEIVSNRLLLTNSYTSEIGETAWGNLFYEGIRNAYDEEEERSEFTYTIQGDTLTSRSTEDIMIFTRFE
;
A
#
# COMPACT_ATOMS: atom_id res chain seq x y z
N MET A 1 -37.13 -2.11 -64.85
CA MET A 1 -36.21 -0.95 -64.81
C MET A 1 -35.75 -0.72 -63.39
N LYS A 2 -34.50 -1.10 -63.08
CA LYS A 2 -33.49 -0.36 -62.30
C LYS A 2 -32.36 -1.34 -62.05
N LYS A 3 -31.30 -1.18 -62.84
CA LYS A 3 -29.95 -1.65 -62.54
C LYS A 3 -29.46 -0.82 -61.35
N ILE A 4 -28.67 -1.40 -60.46
CA ILE A 4 -27.33 -0.90 -60.08
C ILE A 4 -26.63 -2.07 -59.38
N LEU A 5 -25.62 -2.56 -60.08
CA LEU A 5 -24.52 -3.38 -59.61
C LEU A 5 -23.44 -2.39 -59.14
N TYR A 6 -22.88 -2.55 -57.94
CA TYR A 6 -21.50 -2.14 -57.68
C TYR A 6 -20.85 -3.03 -56.64
N THR A 7 -19.77 -3.65 -57.10
CA THR A 7 -18.79 -4.50 -56.44
C THR A 7 -17.77 -3.65 -55.68
N MET A 8 -17.13 -4.27 -54.67
CA MET A 8 -15.66 -4.26 -54.44
C MET A 8 -15.10 -3.50 -53.22
N LEU A 9 -14.20 -4.22 -52.53
CA LEU A 9 -13.01 -3.82 -51.75
C LEU A 9 -13.23 -3.11 -50.40
N LEU A 10 -12.91 -3.77 -49.27
CA LEU A 10 -11.55 -3.88 -48.69
C LEU A 10 -11.25 -2.68 -47.78
N SER A 11 -11.31 -2.91 -46.47
CA SER A 11 -10.13 -2.71 -45.61
C SER A 11 -10.43 -3.32 -44.24
N VAL A 12 -9.61 -4.31 -43.92
CA VAL A 12 -9.35 -4.77 -42.56
C VAL A 12 -8.90 -3.55 -41.75
N ILE A 13 -9.68 -3.15 -40.77
CA ILE A 13 -9.22 -2.26 -39.71
C ILE A 13 -9.12 -3.12 -38.46
N LEU A 14 -8.06 -3.91 -38.40
CA LEU A 14 -7.47 -4.34 -37.13
C LEU A 14 -6.66 -3.14 -36.61
N LEU A 15 -7.34 -2.24 -35.90
CA LEU A 15 -6.69 -1.49 -34.82
C LEU A 15 -6.57 -2.53 -33.69
N SER A 16 -5.44 -3.07 -33.24
CA SER A 16 -4.03 -2.70 -33.29
C SER A 16 -3.76 -1.24 -32.95
N CYS A 17 -3.98 -0.93 -31.68
CA CYS A 17 -3.33 0.09 -30.86
C CYS A 17 -3.81 -0.18 -29.43
N SER A 18 -2.97 -0.28 -28.41
CA SER A 18 -1.52 -0.31 -28.27
C SER A 18 -1.30 -1.22 -27.05
N ASP A 19 -0.16 -1.90 -26.95
CA ASP A 19 0.37 -2.20 -25.63
C ASP A 19 0.69 -0.82 -25.02
N ASP A 20 -0.33 -0.20 -24.43
CA ASP A 20 -0.09 0.74 -23.36
C ASP A 20 0.43 -0.16 -22.25
N ASP A 21 1.76 -0.24 -22.15
CA ASP A 21 2.42 -0.51 -20.89
C ASP A 21 1.91 0.58 -19.94
N ASP A 22 0.72 0.37 -19.37
CA ASP A 22 0.22 1.14 -18.25
C ASP A 22 1.34 1.06 -17.22
N VAL A 23 2.09 2.15 -17.07
CA VAL A 23 3.03 2.30 -15.97
C VAL A 23 2.16 2.15 -14.74
N GLU A 24 2.26 0.99 -14.08
CA GLU A 24 1.45 0.67 -12.91
C GLU A 24 1.79 1.72 -11.84
N VAL A 25 0.95 2.75 -11.77
CA VAL A 25 1.15 3.85 -10.84
C VAL A 25 0.92 3.27 -9.46
N ASN A 26 2.02 3.08 -8.73
CA ASN A 26 1.97 2.59 -7.37
C ASN A 26 1.13 3.55 -6.51
N PRO A 27 -0.06 3.11 -6.04
CA PRO A 27 -1.01 4.01 -5.39
C PRO A 27 -0.61 4.31 -3.94
N LEU A 28 0.36 3.59 -3.37
CA LEU A 28 0.88 3.84 -2.03
C LEU A 28 1.86 5.02 -2.00
N VAL A 29 2.46 5.40 -3.12
CA VAL A 29 3.44 6.50 -3.16
C VAL A 29 2.87 7.76 -2.50
N GLY A 30 3.64 8.32 -1.56
CA GLY A 30 3.24 9.41 -0.69
C GLY A 30 3.34 9.06 0.80
N SER A 31 2.91 9.99 1.63
CA SER A 31 2.94 9.88 3.10
C SER A 31 1.55 9.55 3.65
N TRP A 32 1.53 8.76 4.72
CA TRP A 32 0.33 8.27 5.37
C TRP A 32 0.52 8.27 6.89
N GLU A 33 -0.43 8.85 7.60
CA GLU A 33 -0.46 8.92 9.07
C GLU A 33 -1.37 7.83 9.61
N LEU A 34 -0.90 7.07 10.60
CA LEU A 34 -1.69 6.03 11.26
C LEU A 34 -2.75 6.67 12.18
N MET A 35 -4.02 6.42 11.88
CA MET A 35 -5.16 6.98 12.62
C MET A 35 -5.80 5.98 13.59
N ALA A 36 -5.76 4.69 13.26
CA ALA A 36 -6.35 3.65 14.10
C ALA A 36 -5.69 2.27 13.90
N VAL A 37 -5.70 1.48 14.97
CA VAL A 37 -5.34 0.05 14.97
C VAL A 37 -6.50 -0.75 15.55
N ASP A 38 -6.94 -1.77 14.85
CA ASP A 38 -7.90 -2.77 15.34
C ASP A 38 -7.15 -4.09 15.58
N ASN A 39 -6.87 -4.38 16.86
CA ASN A 39 -6.22 -5.59 17.36
C ASN A 39 -6.91 -5.99 18.66
N GLU A 40 -7.81 -6.96 18.58
CA GLU A 40 -8.75 -7.38 19.66
C GLU A 40 -9.74 -6.30 20.14
N ALA A 41 -9.38 -5.02 20.01
CA ALA A 41 -10.16 -3.81 20.22
C ALA A 41 -9.68 -2.71 19.25
N VAL A 42 -10.53 -1.71 19.06
CA VAL A 42 -10.19 -0.52 18.25
C VAL A 42 -9.52 0.53 19.12
N TYR A 43 -8.33 0.95 18.70
CA TYR A 43 -7.54 2.02 19.30
C TYR A 43 -7.37 3.15 18.29
N ASP A 44 -7.80 4.35 18.64
CA ASP A 44 -7.57 5.57 17.86
C ASP A 44 -6.22 6.20 18.25
N ALA A 45 -5.60 6.91 17.32
CA ALA A 45 -4.37 7.65 17.56
C ALA A 45 -4.54 8.66 18.72
N PRO A 46 -3.60 8.72 19.69
CA PRO A 46 -3.57 9.76 20.71
C PRO A 46 -3.40 11.16 20.10
N GLU A 47 -3.94 12.20 20.75
CA GLU A 47 -3.84 13.58 20.24
C GLU A 47 -2.40 14.13 20.15
N ASP A 48 -1.47 13.54 20.90
CA ASP A 48 -0.07 13.99 21.03
C ASP A 48 0.95 12.99 20.46
N GLU A 49 0.51 11.96 19.75
CA GLU A 49 1.37 10.96 19.12
C GLU A 49 1.07 10.80 17.63
N GLU A 50 2.12 10.91 16.81
CA GLU A 50 2.05 10.77 15.36
C GLU A 50 2.91 9.59 14.92
N ILE A 51 2.40 8.80 13.97
CA ILE A 51 3.15 7.76 13.27
C ILE A 51 2.91 7.93 11.78
N VAL A 52 3.97 8.31 11.04
CA VAL A 52 3.90 8.54 9.60
C VAL A 52 4.77 7.55 8.86
N ILE A 53 4.23 6.97 7.79
CA ILE A 53 4.96 6.14 6.83
C ILE A 53 4.91 6.80 5.45
N THR A 54 6.05 6.91 4.80
CA THR A 54 6.21 7.45 3.46
C THR A 54 6.73 6.38 2.51
N PHE A 55 5.93 6.04 1.51
CA PHE A 55 6.31 5.13 0.45
C PHE A 55 6.90 5.91 -0.73
N LYS A 56 8.10 5.54 -1.15
CA LYS A 56 8.74 5.99 -2.40
C LYS A 56 8.66 4.86 -3.44
N GLU A 57 9.37 4.94 -4.56
CA GLU A 57 9.23 3.94 -5.63
C GLU A 57 9.48 2.49 -5.17
N ARG A 58 10.42 2.24 -4.24
CA ARG A 58 10.83 0.87 -3.82
C ARG A 58 11.18 0.73 -2.34
N GLU A 59 11.14 1.83 -1.60
CA GLU A 59 11.49 1.88 -0.18
C GLU A 59 10.39 2.61 0.58
N TYR A 60 10.26 2.29 1.86
CA TYR A 60 9.47 3.06 2.80
C TYR A 60 10.36 3.55 3.93
N ILE A 61 10.05 4.74 4.41
CA ILE A 61 10.65 5.34 5.61
C ILE A 61 9.52 5.89 6.47
N GLY A 62 9.71 5.94 7.76
CA GLY A 62 8.72 6.50 8.66
C GLY A 62 9.29 6.81 10.02
N GLU A 63 8.48 7.50 10.79
CA GLU A 63 8.80 7.95 12.13
C GLU A 63 7.62 7.64 13.05
N THR A 64 7.90 7.05 14.21
CA THR A 64 7.04 7.17 15.37
C THR A 64 7.46 8.41 16.16
N SER A 65 6.79 8.69 17.28
CA SER A 65 7.23 9.76 18.19
C SER A 65 8.60 9.51 18.84
N VAL A 66 9.16 8.29 18.72
CA VAL A 66 10.40 7.88 19.40
C VAL A 66 11.46 7.33 18.43
N ASN A 67 11.06 6.65 17.36
CA ASN A 67 11.97 5.91 16.50
C ASN A 67 11.77 6.22 15.03
N GLU A 68 12.88 6.20 14.30
CA GLU A 68 12.87 6.11 12.83
C GLU A 68 12.76 4.63 12.43
N PHE A 69 12.05 4.35 11.36
CA PHE A 69 11.93 3.02 10.78
C PHE A 69 11.90 3.07 9.25
N GLY A 70 12.14 1.93 8.63
CA GLY A 70 12.04 1.83 7.17
C GLY A 70 12.36 0.44 6.66
N GLY A 71 12.46 0.33 5.34
CA GLY A 71 12.80 -0.91 4.66
C GLY A 71 12.46 -0.82 3.17
N ASP A 72 12.50 -1.97 2.52
CA ASP A 72 12.05 -2.14 1.15
C ASP A 72 10.59 -2.60 1.13
N TYR A 73 9.90 -2.34 0.02
CA TYR A 73 8.58 -2.93 -0.18
C TYR A 73 8.29 -3.30 -1.63
N GLU A 74 7.36 -4.23 -1.79
CA GLU A 74 6.82 -4.64 -3.08
C GLU A 74 5.29 -4.70 -3.01
N ILE A 75 4.64 -4.39 -4.14
CA ILE A 75 3.20 -4.58 -4.32
C ILE A 75 2.99 -5.73 -5.29
N VAL A 76 2.25 -6.74 -4.84
CA VAL A 76 1.81 -7.85 -5.70
C VAL A 76 0.29 -7.90 -5.67
N SER A 77 -0.35 -7.35 -6.71
CA SER A 77 -1.81 -7.12 -6.73
C SER A 77 -2.25 -6.22 -5.57
N ASN A 78 -3.09 -6.70 -4.65
CA ASN A 78 -3.56 -5.97 -3.49
C ASN A 78 -2.76 -6.29 -2.22
N ARG A 79 -1.55 -6.83 -2.37
CA ARG A 79 -0.69 -7.22 -1.25
C ARG A 79 0.52 -6.31 -1.15
N LEU A 80 0.77 -5.80 0.05
CA LEU A 80 1.93 -5.02 0.42
C LEU A 80 2.90 -5.95 1.16
N LEU A 81 4.09 -6.11 0.62
CA LEU A 81 5.16 -6.93 1.17
C LEU A 81 6.26 -6.03 1.70
N LEU A 82 6.55 -6.06 3.00
CA LEU A 82 7.63 -5.31 3.62
C LEU A 82 8.83 -6.24 3.87
N THR A 83 10.00 -5.83 3.42
CA THR A 83 11.26 -6.58 3.55
C THR A 83 12.39 -5.68 4.02
N ASN A 84 13.48 -6.27 4.52
CA ASN A 84 14.66 -5.54 5.00
C ASN A 84 14.32 -4.43 6.01
N SER A 85 13.32 -4.68 6.85
CA SER A 85 12.82 -3.68 7.80
C SER A 85 13.86 -3.37 8.88
N TYR A 86 13.96 -2.10 9.28
CA TYR A 86 14.81 -1.62 10.37
C TYR A 86 14.07 -0.61 11.25
N THR A 87 14.60 -0.41 12.46
CA THR A 87 14.18 0.61 13.43
C THR A 87 15.39 1.05 14.27
N SER A 88 15.37 2.28 14.79
CA SER A 88 16.45 2.86 15.62
C SER A 88 16.51 2.34 17.07
N GLU A 89 15.51 1.54 17.50
CA GLU A 89 15.30 0.92 18.83
C GLU A 89 16.03 1.47 20.07
N ILE A 90 15.34 2.35 20.82
CA ILE A 90 15.64 2.65 22.25
C ILE A 90 14.32 2.72 23.08
N GLY A 91 13.39 1.80 22.83
CA GLY A 91 12.06 1.76 23.48
C GLY A 91 10.99 2.52 22.69
N GLU A 92 9.71 2.35 23.05
CA GLU A 92 8.58 2.89 22.29
C GLU A 92 7.37 3.21 23.19
N THR A 93 6.48 4.11 22.72
CA THR A 93 5.20 4.44 23.38
C THR A 93 4.19 3.29 23.27
N ALA A 94 3.05 3.41 23.96
CA ALA A 94 1.98 2.42 23.82
C ALA A 94 1.42 2.39 22.38
N TRP A 95 1.28 3.55 21.74
CA TRP A 95 0.80 3.66 20.37
C TRP A 95 1.79 3.10 19.35
N GLY A 96 3.08 3.45 19.47
CA GLY A 96 4.12 2.88 18.63
C GLY A 96 4.27 1.36 18.80
N ASN A 97 4.05 0.84 20.02
CA ASN A 97 4.04 -0.61 20.24
C ASN A 97 2.90 -1.30 19.49
N LEU A 98 1.68 -0.74 19.48
CA LEU A 98 0.56 -1.27 18.69
C LEU A 98 0.87 -1.29 17.20
N PHE A 99 1.50 -0.22 16.68
CA PHE A 99 1.94 -0.16 15.29
C PHE A 99 2.96 -1.28 14.95
N TYR A 100 4.01 -1.43 15.76
CA TYR A 100 5.01 -2.47 15.53
C TYR A 100 4.48 -3.89 15.78
N GLU A 101 3.53 -4.07 16.68
CA GLU A 101 2.81 -5.33 16.86
C GLU A 101 2.05 -5.71 15.58
N GLY A 102 1.31 -4.79 14.98
CA GLY A 102 0.65 -5.02 13.70
C GLY A 102 1.60 -5.44 12.57
N ILE A 103 2.84 -4.89 12.56
CA ILE A 103 3.89 -5.33 11.63
C ILE A 103 4.40 -6.72 11.98
N ARG A 104 4.71 -6.99 13.25
CA ARG A 104 5.24 -8.29 13.70
C ARG A 104 4.24 -9.43 13.50
N ASN A 105 2.96 -9.19 13.71
CA ASN A 105 1.90 -10.19 13.51
C ASN A 105 1.67 -10.51 12.02
N ALA A 106 2.07 -9.60 11.13
CA ALA A 106 2.05 -9.82 9.69
C ALA A 106 3.30 -10.54 9.17
N TYR A 107 4.31 -10.78 10.01
CA TYR A 107 5.58 -11.37 9.62
C TYR A 107 5.47 -12.88 9.38
N ASP A 108 5.89 -13.31 8.21
CA ASP A 108 6.06 -14.72 7.84
C ASP A 108 7.54 -15.10 7.98
N GLU A 109 7.83 -16.03 8.89
CA GLU A 109 9.20 -16.50 9.14
C GLU A 109 9.80 -17.31 7.98
N GLU A 110 8.98 -18.00 7.18
CA GLU A 110 9.45 -18.80 6.05
C GLU A 110 9.83 -17.90 4.86
N GLU A 111 9.03 -16.85 4.62
CA GLU A 111 9.25 -15.89 3.53
C GLU A 111 10.11 -14.69 3.92
N GLU A 112 10.50 -14.58 5.20
CA GLU A 112 11.28 -13.49 5.80
C GLU A 112 10.74 -12.08 5.48
N ARG A 113 9.41 -11.93 5.52
CA ARG A 113 8.73 -10.67 5.16
C ARG A 113 7.43 -10.47 5.91
N SER A 114 7.02 -9.20 6.07
CA SER A 114 5.67 -8.88 6.55
C SER A 114 4.71 -8.72 5.38
N GLU A 115 3.54 -9.35 5.43
CA GLU A 115 2.56 -9.34 4.36
C GLU A 115 1.22 -8.78 4.82
N PHE A 116 0.73 -7.77 4.09
CA PHE A 116 -0.58 -7.19 4.30
C PHE A 116 -1.41 -7.24 3.03
N THR A 117 -2.70 -7.44 3.17
CA THR A 117 -3.65 -6.99 2.14
C THR A 117 -3.95 -5.51 2.37
N TYR A 118 -4.01 -4.71 1.32
CA TYR A 118 -4.36 -3.29 1.44
C TYR A 118 -5.48 -2.87 0.49
N THR A 119 -6.18 -1.80 0.88
CA THR A 119 -7.15 -1.09 0.04
C THR A 119 -7.01 0.41 0.23
N ILE A 120 -7.18 1.19 -0.83
CA ILE A 120 -7.21 2.66 -0.77
C ILE A 120 -8.58 3.14 -1.21
N GLN A 121 -9.22 3.98 -0.40
CA GLN A 121 -10.50 4.61 -0.69
C GLN A 121 -10.41 6.11 -0.38
N GLY A 122 -10.30 6.93 -1.42
CA GLY A 122 -9.99 8.35 -1.25
C GLY A 122 -8.64 8.52 -0.55
N ASP A 123 -8.63 9.26 0.54
CA ASP A 123 -7.43 9.53 1.35
C ASP A 123 -7.19 8.48 2.44
N THR A 124 -7.96 7.40 2.48
CA THR A 124 -7.82 6.35 3.50
C THR A 124 -7.13 5.11 2.92
N LEU A 125 -6.03 4.72 3.54
CA LEU A 125 -5.36 3.43 3.34
C LEU A 125 -5.75 2.50 4.49
N THR A 126 -6.30 1.33 4.16
CA THR A 126 -6.51 0.25 5.13
C THR A 126 -5.55 -0.87 4.82
N SER A 127 -4.66 -1.19 5.76
CA SER A 127 -3.75 -2.33 5.72
C SER A 127 -4.26 -3.41 6.68
N ARG A 128 -4.21 -4.68 6.26
CA ARG A 128 -4.78 -5.81 7.01
C ARG A 128 -3.84 -7.02 6.99
N SER A 129 -3.51 -7.51 8.17
CA SER A 129 -2.91 -8.84 8.39
C SER A 129 -4.01 -9.85 8.77
N THR A 130 -3.65 -11.05 9.18
CA THR A 130 -4.61 -12.03 9.74
C THR A 130 -5.20 -11.59 11.07
N GLU A 131 -4.46 -10.81 11.85
CA GLU A 131 -4.80 -10.45 13.24
C GLU A 131 -5.15 -8.97 13.40
N ASP A 132 -4.61 -8.11 12.53
CA ASP A 132 -4.65 -6.66 12.71
C ASP A 132 -5.22 -5.93 11.49
N ILE A 133 -5.87 -4.80 11.76
CA ILE A 133 -6.19 -3.79 10.75
C ILE A 133 -5.55 -2.47 11.18
N MET A 134 -4.76 -1.88 10.30
CA MET A 134 -4.20 -0.53 10.47
C MET A 134 -4.86 0.41 9.46
N ILE A 135 -5.38 1.53 9.96
CA ILE A 135 -6.05 2.55 9.15
C ILE A 135 -5.19 3.78 9.14
N PHE A 136 -4.81 4.22 7.94
CA PHE A 136 -4.02 5.41 7.72
C PHE A 136 -4.80 6.43 6.89
N THR A 137 -4.47 7.70 7.07
CA THR A 137 -4.95 8.80 6.22
C THR A 137 -3.78 9.44 5.49
N ARG A 138 -4.02 9.94 4.27
CA ARG A 138 -3.02 10.69 3.50
C ARG A 138 -2.47 11.85 4.34
N PHE A 139 -1.14 11.96 4.41
CA PHE A 139 -0.43 12.99 5.14
C PHE A 139 0.24 13.94 4.13
N GLU A 140 0.02 15.24 4.28
CA GLU A 140 0.47 16.29 3.35
C GLU A 140 1.80 16.95 3.74
#